data_AF-A0A936SSJ1-F1
#
_entry.id   AF-A0A936SSJ1-F1
#
_cell.length_a   1.000
_cell.length_b   1.000
_cell.length_c   1.000
_cell.angle_alpha   90.00
_cell.angle_beta   90.00
_cell.angle_gamma   90.00
#
_symmetry.space_group_name_H-M   'P 1'
#
loop_
_entity.id
_entity.type
_entity.pdbx_description
1 polymer ?
#
loop_
_entity_poly.entity_id
_entity_poly.type
_entity_poly.pdbx_seq_one_letter_code
_entity_poly.pdbx_strand_id
1 'polypeptide(L)' 'MRATPGARQFSGRMMVIVGFVMLVLNAADYLFDWNQFGPWFVAVGIMFVAIGAGRVRSARSQR' A
#
# COMPACT_ATOMS: atom_id res chain seq x y z
N MET A 1 -12.16 -8.10 22.15
CA MET A 1 -11.57 -9.04 21.17
C MET A 1 -10.10 -8.71 21.00
N ARG A 2 -9.18 -9.59 21.43
CA ARG A 2 -7.73 -9.35 21.37
C ARG A 2 -7.26 -9.66 19.93
N ALA A 3 -6.97 -8.64 19.14
CA ALA A 3 -6.48 -8.83 17.78
C ALA A 3 -5.18 -9.65 17.80
N THR A 4 -5.19 -10.81 17.15
CA THR A 4 -4.03 -11.69 17.01
C THR A 4 -2.86 -10.88 16.42
N PRO A 5 -1.67 -10.86 17.06
CA PRO A 5 -0.55 -10.03 16.63
C PRO A 5 -0.17 -10.23 15.15
N GLY A 6 -0.33 -11.46 14.63
CA GLY A 6 -0.07 -11.80 13.23
C GLY A 6 -1.00 -11.12 12.22
N ALA A 7 -2.27 -10.87 12.57
CA ALA A 7 -3.24 -10.26 11.66
C ALA A 7 -2.88 -8.79 11.32
N ARG A 8 -2.27 -8.07 12.27
CA ARG A 8 -1.83 -6.67 12.07
C ARG A 8 -0.61 -6.58 11.16
N GLN A 9 0.34 -7.51 11.26
CA GLN A 9 1.49 -7.57 10.35
C GLN A 9 1.07 -7.96 8.94
N PHE A 10 0.19 -8.95 8.80
CA PHE A 10 -0.34 -9.38 7.51
C PHE A 10 -1.12 -8.25 6.81
N SER A 11 -1.98 -7.55 7.57
CA SER A 11 -2.73 -6.39 7.07
C SER A 11 -1.80 -5.25 6.61
N GLY A 12 -0.75 -4.92 7.37
CA GLY A 12 0.21 -3.88 6.98
C GLY A 12 1.00 -4.24 5.72
N ARG A 13 1.45 -5.49 5.60
CA ARG A 13 2.19 -5.97 4.42
C ARG A 13 1.31 -5.97 3.17
N MET A 14 0.06 -6.40 3.30
CA MET A 14 -0.91 -6.34 2.20
C MET A 14 -1.18 -4.91 1.73
N MET A 15 -1.33 -3.95 2.66
CA MET A 15 -1.51 -2.54 2.29
C MET A 15 -0.33 -1.99 1.47
N VAL A 16 0.91 -2.32 1.85
CA VAL A 16 2.09 -1.89 1.07
C VAL A 16 2.08 -2.50 -0.33
N ILE A 17 1.81 -3.81 -0.44
CA ILE A 17 1.78 -4.51 -1.73
C ILE A 17 0.72 -3.91 -2.64
N VAL A 18 -0.51 -3.72 -2.13
CA VAL A 18 -1.62 -3.14 -2.92
C VAL A 18 -1.28 -1.72 -3.35
N GLY A 19 -0.80 -0.87 -2.44
CA GLY A 19 -0.42 0.51 -2.77
C GLY A 19 0.71 0.57 -3.82
N PHE A 20 1.69 -0.32 -3.71
CA PHE A 20 2.79 -0.40 -4.68
C PHE A 20 2.29 -0.85 -6.07
N VAL A 21 1.41 -1.86 -6.13
CA VAL A 21 0.80 -2.31 -7.39
C VAL A 21 0.01 -1.18 -8.05
N MET A 22 -0.75 -0.39 -7.28
CA MET A 22 -1.46 0.79 -7.83
C MET A 22 -0.48 1.78 -8.47
N LEU A 23 0.64 2.08 -7.81
CA LEU A 23 1.64 3.00 -8.39
C LEU A 23 2.26 2.44 -9.68
N VAL A 24 2.54 1.14 -9.73
CA VAL A 24 3.07 0.49 -10.94
C VAL A 24 2.05 0.52 -12.08
N LEU A 25 0.78 0.24 -11.81
CA LEU A 25 -0.27 0.30 -12.82
C LEU A 25 -0.49 1.72 -13.34
N ASN A 26 -0.43 2.72 -12.48
CA ASN A 26 -0.50 4.12 -12.93
C ASN A 26 0.73 4.53 -13.75
N ALA A 27 1.93 4.10 -13.35
CA ALA A 27 3.14 4.36 -14.12
C ALA A 27 3.08 3.69 -15.50
N ALA A 28 2.51 2.49 -15.59
CA ALA A 28 2.25 1.82 -16.87
C ALA A 28 1.21 2.57 -17.70
N ASP A 29 0.10 3.00 -17.10
CA ASP A 29 -0.95 3.81 -17.75
C ASP A 29 -0.38 5.11 -18.33
N TYR A 30 0.53 5.77 -17.60
CA TYR A 30 1.26 6.95 -18.06
C TYR A 30 2.22 6.62 -19.22
N LEU A 31 2.91 5.48 -19.16
CA LEU A 31 3.89 5.09 -20.18
C LEU A 31 3.23 4.67 -21.50
N PHE A 32 2.06 4.02 -21.42
CA PHE A 32 1.30 3.56 -22.58
C PHE A 32 0.18 4.52 -22.99
N ASP A 33 0.06 5.67 -22.32
CA ASP A 33 -0.94 6.72 -22.56
C ASP A 33 -2.39 6.17 -22.59
N TRP A 34 -2.67 5.23 -21.69
CA TRP A 34 -3.96 4.53 -21.62
C TRP A 34 -5.07 5.38 -21.00
N ASN A 35 -4.72 6.44 -20.26
CA ASN A 35 -5.64 7.40 -19.62
C ASN A 35 -6.74 6.74 -18.76
N GLN A 36 -6.46 5.58 -18.15
CA GLN A 36 -7.39 4.87 -17.27
C GLN A 36 -7.33 5.36 -15.83
N PHE A 37 -6.16 5.78 -15.35
CA PHE A 37 -5.94 6.11 -13.93
C PHE A 37 -5.57 7.57 -13.74
N GLY A 38 -6.49 8.34 -13.15
CA GLY A 38 -6.25 9.75 -12.82
C GLY A 38 -5.32 9.97 -11.61
N PRO A 39 -4.97 11.24 -11.32
CA PRO A 39 -4.06 11.61 -10.22
C PRO A 39 -4.47 11.10 -8.83
N TRP A 40 -5.77 10.89 -8.61
CA TRP A 40 -6.31 10.35 -7.37
C TRP A 40 -5.82 8.92 -7.09
N PHE A 41 -5.59 8.11 -8.14
CA PHE A 41 -5.15 6.73 -7.99
C PHE A 41 -3.73 6.64 -7.42
N VAL A 42 -2.86 7.57 -7.84
CA VAL A 42 -1.51 7.75 -7.26
C VAL A 42 -1.59 8.15 -5.80
N ALA A 43 -2.44 9.13 -5.46
CA ALA A 43 -2.58 9.59 -4.08
C ALA A 43 -3.01 8.45 -3.15
N VAL A 44 -3.97 7.62 -3.56
CA VAL A 44 -4.43 6.45 -2.81
C VAL A 44 -3.32 5.40 -2.70
N GLY A 45 -2.57 5.14 -3.78
CA GLY A 45 -1.42 4.22 -3.78
C GLY A 45 -0.35 4.64 -2.77
N ILE A 46 0.04 5.92 -2.76
CA ILE A 46 1.00 6.47 -1.79
C ILE A 46 0.47 6.33 -0.36
N MET A 47 -0.80 6.65 -0.11
CA MET A 47 -1.39 6.51 1.22
C MET A 47 -1.34 5.06 1.71
N PHE A 48 -1.67 4.09 0.86
CA PHE A 48 -1.58 2.67 1.22
C PHE A 48 -0.15 2.22 1.54
N VAL A 49 0.83 2.66 0.75
CA VAL A 49 2.25 2.37 1.02
C VAL A 49 2.68 3.00 2.34
N ALA A 50 2.36 4.27 2.58
CA ALA A 50 2.74 4.99 3.79
C ALA A 50 2.13 4.37 5.07
N ILE A 51 0.82 4.12 5.06
CA ILE A 51 0.10 3.52 6.20
C ILE A 51 0.58 2.08 6.43
N GLY A 52 0.70 1.29 5.36
CA GLY A 52 1.17 -0.08 5.42
C GLY A 52 2.60 -0.18 5.98
N ALA A 53 3.51 0.68 5.50
CA ALA A 53 4.89 0.74 5.96
C ALA A 53 4.96 1.15 7.44
N GLY A 54 4.15 2.13 7.86
CA GLY A 54 4.04 2.53 9.26
C GLY A 54 3.58 1.37 10.17
N ARG A 55 2.61 0.57 9.71
CA ARG A 55 2.13 -0.61 10.44
C ARG A 55 3.18 -1.72 10.52
N VAL A 56 3.89 -1.99 9.42
CA VAL A 56 4.97 -3.00 9.38
C VAL A 56 6.13 -2.59 10.29
N ARG A 57 6.53 -1.31 10.25
CA ARG A 57 7.60 -0.77 11.10
C ARG A 57 7.24 -0.84 12.58
N SER A 58 6.02 -0.44 12.93
CA SER A 58 5.52 -0.50 14.31
C SER A 58 5.46 -1.94 14.83
N ALA A 59 5.07 -2.89 13.99
CA ALA A 59 5.01 -4.29 14.36
C ALA A 59 6.39 -4.96 14.48
N ARG A 60 7.41 -4.43 13.79
CA ARG A 60 8.81 -4.85 13.95
C ARG A 60 9.44 -4.27 15.21
N SER A 61 9.07 -3.04 15.58
CA SER A 61 9.57 -2.36 16.79
C SER A 61 9.03 -2.95 18.11
N GLN A 62 8.00 -3.82 18.05
CA GLN A 62 7.44 -4.51 19.22
C GLN A 62 7.96 -5.95 19.39
N ARG A 63 8.87 -6.41 18.53
CA ARG A 63 9.58 -7.69 18.64
C ARG A 63 11.02 -7.45 19.07
#